data_AF-A0A6M2D4P4-F1
#
_entry.id   AF-A0A6M2D4P4-F1
#
_cell.length_a   1.000
_cell.length_b   1.000
_cell.length_c   1.000
_cell.angle_alpha   90.00
_cell.angle_beta   90.00
_cell.angle_gamma   90.00
#
_symmetry.space_group_name_H-M   'P 1'
#
loop_
_entity.id
_entity.type
_entity.pdbx_description
1 polymer ?
#
loop_
_entity_poly.entity_id
_entity_poly.type
_entity_poly.pdbx_seq_one_letter_code
_entity_poly.pdbx_strand_id
1 'polypeptide(L)'
;AGSAVLRPDLQHLIDSVQQDLQCCGLSQRSFRDWNSNMYFNCSRTNPSSERCSVPYSCCRRNSTEEVVNLSCGQGVLNRTDYDAWFTVYTGNCVDAVHRLMRENVTIITGACLVFVILLAFVQMVTQALVDEIFIIRRIYERVYDRLYDMRASAENTERVE
;
A
#
# COMPACT_ATOMS: atom_id res chain seq x y z
N ALA A 1 25.06 -16.75 8.42
CA ALA A 1 23.82 -16.76 9.23
C ALA A 1 23.16 -15.39 9.04
N GLY A 2 22.10 -15.33 8.23
CA GLY A 2 21.44 -14.08 7.89
C GLY A 2 20.54 -13.61 9.03
N SER A 3 20.93 -12.54 9.69
CA SER A 3 20.14 -11.86 10.70
C SER A 3 18.89 -11.27 10.02
N ALA A 4 17.73 -11.90 10.22
CA ALA A 4 16.44 -11.29 9.95
C ALA A 4 16.19 -10.22 11.02
N VAL A 5 16.95 -9.13 10.96
CA VAL A 5 16.59 -7.89 11.66
C VAL A 5 15.40 -7.34 10.90
N LEU A 6 14.21 -7.52 11.47
CA LEU A 6 13.02 -6.82 11.03
C LEU A 6 13.35 -5.32 11.18
N ARG A 7 13.40 -4.58 10.06
CA ARG A 7 13.57 -3.12 10.11
C ARG A 7 12.43 -2.55 10.97
N PRO A 8 12.68 -1.55 11.84
CA PRO A 8 11.66 -1.02 12.76
C PRO A 8 10.35 -0.65 12.05
N ASP A 9 10.44 -0.13 10.82
CA ASP A 9 9.28 0.21 9.98
C ASP A 9 8.38 -0.99 9.67
N LEU A 10 8.96 -2.18 9.51
CA LEU A 10 8.21 -3.39 9.20
C LEU A 10 7.50 -3.96 10.43
N GLN A 11 8.09 -3.82 11.61
CA GLN A 11 7.42 -4.23 12.85
C GLN A 11 6.18 -3.38 13.11
N HIS A 12 6.32 -2.05 12.97
CA HIS A 12 5.19 -1.13 13.10
C HIS A 12 4.07 -1.44 12.10
N LEU A 13 4.42 -1.75 10.85
CA LEU A 13 3.43 -2.12 9.84
C LEU A 13 2.69 -3.41 10.22
N ILE A 14 3.40 -4.45 10.65
CA ILE A 14 2.78 -5.72 11.06
C ILE A 14 1.86 -5.50 12.25
N ASP A 15 2.31 -4.72 13.24
CA ASP A 15 1.53 -4.43 14.43
C ASP A 15 0.23 -3.67 14.09
N SER A 16 0.31 -2.66 13.21
CA SER A 16 -0.88 -1.94 12.72
C SER A 16 -1.83 -2.86 11.97
N VAL A 17 -1.33 -3.67 11.03
CA VAL A 17 -2.17 -4.59 10.26
C VAL A 17 -2.89 -5.58 11.17
N GLN A 18 -2.20 -6.17 12.15
CA GLN A 18 -2.80 -7.12 13.09
C GLN A 18 -3.87 -6.48 13.97
N GLN A 19 -3.65 -5.24 14.41
CA GLN A 19 -4.61 -4.50 15.22
C GLN A 19 -5.83 -4.02 14.43
N ASP A 20 -5.61 -3.45 13.24
CA ASP A 20 -6.68 -2.88 12.40
C ASP A 20 -7.58 -3.97 11.81
N LEU A 21 -6.99 -5.10 11.41
CA LEU A 21 -7.72 -6.23 10.86
C LEU A 21 -8.16 -7.24 11.92
N GLN A 22 -7.77 -7.05 13.18
CA GLN A 22 -8.11 -7.92 14.31
C GLN A 22 -7.76 -9.40 14.02
N CYS A 23 -6.51 -9.62 13.60
CA CYS A 23 -5.99 -10.90 13.17
C CYS A 23 -4.61 -11.16 13.81
N CYS A 24 -4.16 -12.41 13.80
CA CYS A 24 -2.82 -12.76 14.27
C CYS A 24 -2.22 -13.85 13.36
N GLY A 25 -1.02 -13.61 12.85
CA GLY A 25 -0.36 -14.52 11.90
C GLY A 25 -0.96 -14.50 10.49
N LEU A 26 -0.29 -15.19 9.57
CA LEU A 26 -0.58 -15.14 8.14
C LEU A 26 -1.22 -16.44 7.62
N SER A 27 -0.75 -17.58 8.12
CA SER A 27 -1.18 -18.91 7.70
C SER A 27 -2.48 -19.33 8.38
N GLN A 28 -3.00 -20.49 7.97
CA GLN A 28 -4.15 -21.14 8.59
C GLN A 28 -3.93 -21.50 10.08
N ARG A 29 -2.68 -21.48 10.56
CA ARG A 29 -2.34 -21.71 11.98
C ARG A 29 -2.44 -20.43 12.83
N SER A 30 -2.75 -19.28 12.21
CA SER A 30 -2.95 -17.98 12.86
C SER A 30 -1.82 -17.66 13.85
N PHE A 31 -2.15 -17.43 15.12
CA PHE A 31 -1.21 -17.03 16.17
C PHE A 31 -0.04 -18.00 16.36
N ARG A 32 -0.20 -19.27 15.96
CA ARG A 32 0.86 -20.29 16.06
C ARG A 32 1.99 -20.09 15.05
N ASP A 33 1.81 -19.24 14.04
CA ASP A 33 2.89 -18.86 13.11
C ASP A 33 4.08 -18.24 13.84
N TRP A 34 3.81 -17.54 14.95
CA TRP A 34 4.85 -16.92 15.76
C TRP A 34 5.83 -17.94 16.35
N ASN A 35 5.45 -19.22 16.50
CA ASN A 35 6.38 -20.27 16.93
C ASN A 35 7.54 -20.50 15.94
N SER A 36 7.41 -20.08 14.68
CA SER A 36 8.51 -20.15 13.70
C SER A 36 9.55 -19.03 13.85
N ASN A 37 9.23 -17.99 14.62
CA ASN A 37 10.13 -16.86 14.85
C ASN A 37 11.15 -17.19 15.96
N MET A 38 12.41 -16.82 15.78
CA MET A 38 13.49 -17.14 16.73
C MET A 38 13.29 -16.59 18.15
N TYR A 39 12.55 -15.49 18.31
CA TYR A 39 12.27 -14.89 19.61
C TYR A 39 11.10 -15.61 20.31
N PHE A 40 10.03 -15.90 19.58
CA PHE A 40 8.80 -16.47 20.13
C PHE A 40 8.80 -18.02 20.17
N ASN A 41 9.74 -18.67 19.50
CA ASN A 41 9.80 -20.13 19.38
C ASN A 41 9.79 -20.83 20.75
N CYS A 42 8.91 -21.80 20.92
CA CYS A 42 8.67 -22.50 22.19
C CYS A 42 9.77 -23.46 22.66
N SER A 43 10.82 -23.69 21.86
CA SER A 43 11.90 -24.63 22.22
C SER A 43 12.46 -24.33 23.60
N ARG A 44 12.70 -25.38 24.41
CA ARG A 44 13.28 -25.24 25.75
C ARG A 44 14.68 -24.62 25.74
N THR A 45 15.36 -24.66 24.59
CA THR A 45 16.70 -24.08 24.40
C THR A 45 16.66 -22.60 24.00
N ASN A 46 15.48 -22.03 23.72
CA ASN A 46 15.37 -20.62 23.34
C ASN A 46 15.51 -19.74 24.60
N PRO A 47 16.54 -18.86 24.67
CA PRO A 47 16.78 -18.00 25.84
C PRO A 47 15.88 -16.75 25.87
N SER A 48 15.07 -16.51 24.85
CA SER A 48 14.22 -15.31 24.77
C SER A 48 13.20 -15.23 25.90
N SER A 49 13.02 -14.05 26.48
CA SER A 49 11.94 -13.75 27.43
C SER A 49 10.56 -13.89 26.81
N GLU A 50 10.45 -13.64 25.50
CA GLU A 50 9.21 -13.71 24.72
C GLU A 50 8.90 -15.13 24.20
N ARG A 51 9.62 -16.14 24.70
CA ARG A 51 9.40 -17.53 24.33
C ARG A 51 7.97 -17.98 24.61
N CYS A 52 7.40 -18.72 23.66
CA CYS A 52 6.01 -19.19 23.70
C CYS A 52 4.96 -18.07 23.74
N SER A 53 5.32 -16.87 23.31
CA SER A 53 4.43 -15.72 23.30
C SER A 53 4.06 -15.30 21.88
N VAL A 54 3.16 -14.32 21.77
CA VAL A 54 2.87 -13.57 20.55
C VAL A 54 3.03 -12.08 20.83
N PRO A 55 3.28 -11.23 19.82
CA PRO A 55 3.36 -9.79 20.05
C PRO A 55 2.04 -9.20 20.56
N TYR A 56 2.14 -8.06 21.24
CA TYR A 56 0.99 -7.36 21.82
C TYR A 56 -0.07 -6.96 20.79
N SER A 57 0.30 -6.80 19.51
CA SER A 57 -0.61 -6.48 18.42
C SER A 57 -1.64 -7.59 18.14
N CYS A 58 -1.36 -8.83 18.54
CA CYS A 58 -2.32 -9.94 18.51
C CYS A 58 -3.31 -9.94 19.67
N CYS A 59 -3.12 -9.08 20.69
CA CYS A 59 -3.99 -9.02 21.85
C CYS A 59 -5.35 -8.44 21.50
N ARG A 60 -6.42 -9.08 22.00
CA ARG A 60 -7.76 -8.51 21.92
C ARG A 60 -7.86 -7.33 22.88
N ARG A 61 -8.42 -6.21 22.41
CA ARG A 61 -8.80 -5.11 23.31
C ARG A 61 -10.08 -5.51 24.05
N ASN A 62 -10.05 -5.51 25.38
CA ASN A 62 -11.27 -5.62 26.17
C ASN A 62 -12.08 -4.33 26.01
N SER A 63 -13.38 -4.44 25.75
CA SER A 63 -14.27 -3.29 25.58
C SER A 63 -14.39 -2.40 26.82
N THR A 64 -13.93 -2.88 27.98
CA THR A 64 -13.95 -2.18 29.26
C THR A 64 -12.62 -1.54 29.64
N GLU A 65 -11.53 -1.86 28.93
CA GLU A 65 -10.19 -1.36 29.24
C GLU A 65 -9.71 -0.46 28.10
N GLU A 66 -9.44 0.80 28.41
CA GLU A 66 -8.90 1.80 27.46
C GLU A 66 -7.43 1.47 27.07
N VAL A 67 -6.78 0.57 27.80
CA VAL A 67 -5.38 0.18 27.64
C VAL A 67 -5.26 -1.29 27.27
N VAL A 68 -4.48 -1.59 26.23
CA VAL A 68 -4.16 -2.97 25.83
C VAL A 68 -3.18 -3.59 26.84
N ASN A 69 -3.51 -4.76 27.38
CA ASN A 69 -2.57 -5.51 28.21
C ASN A 69 -1.37 -5.99 27.36
N LEU A 70 -0.23 -5.33 27.52
CA LEU A 70 1.01 -5.64 26.79
C LEU A 70 1.54 -7.06 27.07
N SER A 71 1.16 -7.65 28.20
CA SER A 71 1.58 -9.01 28.60
C SER A 71 0.57 -10.09 28.21
N CYS A 72 -0.51 -9.77 27.47
CA CYS A 72 -1.55 -10.75 27.16
C CYS A 72 -1.02 -11.95 26.35
N GLY A 73 -0.02 -11.70 25.48
CA GLY A 73 0.51 -12.69 24.57
C GLY A 73 1.40 -13.74 25.26
N GLN A 74 1.74 -13.54 26.53
CA GLN A 74 2.71 -14.37 27.22
C GLN A 74 2.23 -15.81 27.40
N GLY A 75 3.00 -16.77 26.88
CA GLY A 75 2.70 -18.20 26.99
C GLY A 75 1.47 -18.68 26.19
N VAL A 76 0.87 -17.83 25.35
CA VAL A 76 -0.35 -18.17 24.62
C VAL A 76 -0.14 -19.32 23.62
N LEU A 77 1.08 -19.50 23.11
CA LEU A 77 1.40 -20.57 22.15
C LEU A 77 1.24 -21.97 22.76
N ASN A 78 1.31 -22.10 24.09
CA ASN A 78 1.08 -23.34 24.82
C ASN A 78 -0.39 -23.58 25.21
N ARG A 79 -1.28 -22.62 24.95
CA ARG A 79 -2.70 -22.75 25.26
C ARG A 79 -3.47 -23.47 24.16
N THR A 80 -4.65 -23.97 24.52
CA THR A 80 -5.61 -24.49 23.54
C THR A 80 -6.17 -23.33 22.70
N ASP A 81 -6.68 -23.63 21.50
CA ASP A 81 -7.28 -22.58 20.65
C ASP A 81 -8.51 -21.94 21.34
N TYR A 82 -9.24 -22.72 22.15
CA TYR A 82 -10.36 -22.24 22.95
C TYR A 82 -9.92 -21.23 24.03
N ASP A 83 -8.87 -21.52 24.78
CA ASP A 83 -8.37 -20.59 25.80
C ASP A 83 -7.71 -19.35 25.17
N ALA A 84 -7.02 -19.55 24.04
CA ALA A 84 -6.39 -18.47 23.28
C ALA A 84 -7.43 -17.49 22.71
N TRP A 85 -8.61 -17.98 22.27
CA TRP A 85 -9.69 -17.17 21.70
C TRP A 85 -10.11 -15.98 22.57
N PHE A 86 -10.05 -16.12 23.89
CA PHE A 86 -10.42 -15.05 24.82
C PHE A 86 -9.33 -13.99 24.98
N THR A 87 -8.08 -14.31 24.67
CA THR A 87 -6.93 -13.42 24.93
C THR A 87 -6.37 -12.78 23.65
N VAL A 88 -6.31 -13.54 22.56
CA VAL A 88 -5.68 -13.12 21.30
C VAL A 88 -6.59 -13.35 20.10
N TYR A 89 -6.33 -12.63 19.02
CA TYR A 89 -6.96 -12.91 17.73
C TYR A 89 -6.48 -14.26 17.20
N THR A 90 -7.42 -15.11 16.81
CA THR A 90 -7.15 -16.46 16.24
C THR A 90 -7.50 -16.55 14.75
N GLY A 91 -7.97 -15.44 14.18
CA GLY A 91 -8.15 -15.30 12.74
C GLY A 91 -6.81 -15.03 12.05
N ASN A 92 -6.64 -15.55 10.84
CA ASN A 92 -5.49 -15.23 10.01
C ASN A 92 -5.68 -13.90 9.28
N CYS A 93 -4.58 -13.20 9.03
CA CYS A 93 -4.64 -11.86 8.43
C CYS A 93 -4.99 -11.88 6.94
N VAL A 94 -4.66 -12.95 6.22
CA VAL A 94 -4.99 -13.06 4.78
C VAL A 94 -6.50 -13.09 4.58
N ASP A 95 -7.22 -13.91 5.35
CA ASP A 95 -8.69 -13.99 5.30
C ASP A 95 -9.34 -12.72 5.83
N ALA A 96 -8.72 -12.05 6.81
CA ALA A 96 -9.20 -10.76 7.32
C ALA A 96 -9.12 -9.66 6.24
N VAL A 97 -8.02 -9.58 5.49
CA VAL A 97 -7.89 -8.68 4.33
C VAL A 97 -8.95 -9.01 3.28
N HIS A 98 -9.10 -10.30 2.93
CA HIS A 98 -10.10 -10.71 1.95
C HIS A 98 -11.53 -10.36 2.38
N ARG A 99 -11.85 -10.50 3.67
CA ARG A 99 -13.15 -10.10 4.23
C ARG A 99 -13.35 -8.59 4.11
N LEU A 100 -12.38 -7.80 4.55
CA LEU A 100 -12.43 -6.34 4.44
C LEU A 100 -12.63 -5.89 2.99
N MET A 101 -11.90 -6.50 2.05
CA MET A 101 -12.02 -6.18 0.63
C MET A 101 -13.39 -6.55 0.07
N ARG A 102 -13.93 -7.73 0.41
CA ARG A 102 -15.25 -8.15 -0.06
C ARG A 102 -16.36 -7.25 0.48
N GLU A 103 -16.28 -6.87 1.75
CA GLU A 103 -17.27 -6.00 2.38
C GLU A 103 -17.25 -4.58 1.79
N ASN A 104 -16.08 -4.10 1.36
CA ASN A 104 -15.91 -2.75 0.81
C ASN A 104 -15.80 -2.74 -0.73
N VAL A 105 -16.04 -3.86 -1.41
CA VAL A 105 -15.76 -4.00 -2.86
C VAL A 105 -16.53 -2.99 -3.70
N THR A 106 -17.76 -2.66 -3.30
CA THR A 106 -18.63 -1.70 -3.99
C THR A 106 -18.08 -0.27 -3.88
N ILE A 107 -17.65 0.13 -2.69
CA ILE A 107 -17.05 1.45 -2.43
C ILE A 107 -15.73 1.58 -3.19
N ILE A 108 -14.86 0.56 -3.09
CA ILE A 108 -13.55 0.54 -3.77
C ILE A 108 -13.75 0.64 -5.29
N THR A 109 -14.64 -0.19 -5.84
CA THR A 109 -14.92 -0.19 -7.28
C THR A 109 -15.50 1.15 -7.73
N GLY A 110 -16.45 1.71 -6.97
CA GLY A 110 -17.02 3.02 -7.26
C GLY A 110 -15.97 4.14 -7.24
N ALA A 111 -15.12 4.17 -6.21
CA ALA A 111 -14.04 5.16 -6.10
C ALA A 111 -13.04 5.03 -7.27
N CYS A 112 -12.65 3.81 -7.64
CA CYS A 112 -11.79 3.57 -8.80
C CYS A 112 -12.41 4.05 -10.10
N LEU A 113 -13.71 3.79 -10.33
CA LEU A 113 -14.40 4.25 -11.54
C LEU A 113 -14.46 5.78 -11.62
N VAL A 114 -14.81 6.45 -10.51
CA VAL A 114 -14.82 7.91 -10.45
C VAL A 114 -13.42 8.47 -10.75
N PHE A 115 -12.39 7.89 -10.14
CA PHE A 115 -11.01 8.30 -10.37
C PHE A 115 -10.60 8.14 -11.84
N VAL A 116 -10.95 7.03 -12.49
CA VAL A 116 -10.68 6.81 -13.93
C VAL A 116 -11.39 7.84 -14.80
N ILE A 117 -12.65 8.18 -14.50
CA ILE A 117 -13.40 9.20 -15.24
C ILE A 117 -12.74 10.58 -15.10
N LEU A 118 -12.31 10.95 -13.89
CA LEU A 118 -11.59 12.20 -13.65
C LEU A 118 -10.26 12.25 -14.42
N LEU A 119 -9.50 11.16 -14.41
CA LEU A 119 -8.26 11.07 -15.18
C LEU A 119 -8.52 11.18 -16.68
N ALA A 120 -9.57 10.53 -17.20
CA ALA A 120 -9.94 10.62 -18.61
C ALA A 120 -10.35 12.05 -19.00
N PHE A 121 -11.05 12.77 -18.12
CA PHE A 121 -11.41 14.17 -18.32
C PHE A 121 -10.17 15.07 -18.36
N VAL A 122 -9.26 14.93 -17.39
CA VAL A 122 -8.00 15.70 -17.36
C VAL A 122 -7.17 15.42 -18.62
N GLN A 123 -7.11 14.15 -19.05
CA GLN A 123 -6.43 13.77 -20.27
C GLN A 123 -7.05 14.44 -21.50
N MET A 124 -8.39 14.43 -21.61
CA MET A 124 -9.11 15.07 -22.72
C MET A 124 -8.80 16.57 -22.83
N VAL A 125 -8.84 17.29 -21.70
CA VAL A 125 -8.50 18.72 -21.66
C VAL A 125 -7.05 18.96 -22.06
N THR A 126 -6.13 18.13 -21.55
CA THR A 126 -4.71 18.24 -21.88
C THR A 126 -4.47 18.04 -23.39
N GLN A 127 -5.11 17.05 -24.01
CA GLN A 127 -5.01 16.83 -25.45
C GLN A 127 -5.58 18.00 -26.25
N ALA A 128 -6.73 18.55 -25.84
CA ALA A 128 -7.31 19.73 -26.50
C ALA A 128 -6.36 20.95 -26.48
N LEU A 129 -5.69 21.21 -25.35
CA LEU A 129 -4.71 22.29 -25.24
C LEU A 129 -3.46 22.04 -26.10
N VAL A 130 -2.98 20.79 -26.16
CA VAL A 130 -1.83 20.41 -27.00
C VAL A 130 -2.18 20.60 -28.48
N ASP A 131 -3.39 20.24 -28.90
CA ASP A 131 -3.85 20.42 -30.27
C ASP A 131 -3.89 21.90 -30.68
N GLU A 132 -4.34 22.79 -29.80
CA GLU A 132 -4.32 24.23 -30.06
C GLU A 132 -2.89 24.77 -30.23
N ILE A 133 -1.98 24.41 -29.32
CA ILE A 133 -0.56 24.80 -29.40
C ILE A 133 0.05 24.31 -30.72
N PHE A 134 -0.27 23.08 -31.11
CA PHE A 134 0.23 22.49 -32.34
C PHE A 134 -0.28 23.22 -33.59
N ILE A 135 -1.55 23.63 -33.61
CA ILE A 135 -2.13 24.43 -34.70
C ILE A 135 -1.44 25.78 -34.79
N ILE A 136 -1.30 26.50 -33.68
CA ILE A 136 -0.64 27.81 -33.65
C ILE A 136 0.80 27.70 -34.16
N ARG A 137 1.54 26.70 -33.68
CA ARG A 137 2.91 26.43 -34.14
C ARG A 137 2.96 26.17 -35.64
N ARG A 138 2.05 25.34 -36.18
CA ARG A 138 1.97 25.09 -37.63
C ARG A 138 1.67 26.34 -38.44
N ILE A 139 0.79 27.23 -37.95
CA ILE A 139 0.49 28.49 -38.63
C ILE A 139 1.72 29.41 -38.60
N TYR A 140 2.36 29.54 -37.44
CA TYR A 140 3.55 30.34 -37.27
C TYR A 140 4.68 29.89 -38.20
N GLU A 141 4.98 28.58 -38.25
CA GLU A 141 5.99 28.01 -39.16
C GLU A 141 5.66 28.32 -40.63
N ARG A 142 4.39 28.11 -41.08
CA ARG A 142 3.98 28.43 -42.46
C ARG A 142 4.09 29.92 -42.82
N VAL A 143 3.79 30.82 -41.88
CA VAL A 143 3.88 32.27 -42.11
C VAL A 143 5.34 32.68 -42.16
N TYR A 144 6.15 32.17 -41.24
CA TYR A 144 7.58 32.41 -41.18
C TYR A 144 8.27 31.98 -42.48
N ASP A 145 8.00 30.77 -42.99
CA ASP A 145 8.56 30.25 -44.24
C ASP A 145 8.18 31.14 -45.44
N ARG A 146 6.91 31.56 -45.55
CA ARG A 146 6.48 32.47 -46.63
C ARG A 146 7.15 33.83 -46.57
N LEU A 147 7.31 34.40 -45.37
CA LEU A 147 8.01 35.68 -45.19
C LEU A 147 9.50 35.55 -45.58
N TYR A 148 10.12 34.43 -45.24
CA TYR A 148 11.50 34.14 -45.60
C TYR A 148 11.68 34.03 -47.12
N ASP A 149 10.83 33.27 -47.81
CA ASP A 149 10.88 33.09 -49.27
C ASP A 149 10.67 34.42 -50.04
N MET A 150 9.74 35.26 -49.58
CA MET A 150 9.51 36.59 -50.17
C MET A 150 10.74 37.48 -50.03
N ARG A 151 11.40 37.47 -48.87
CA ARG A 151 12.63 38.24 -48.63
C ARG A 151 13.78 37.75 -49.51
N ALA A 152 13.99 36.44 -49.58
CA ALA A 152 15.02 35.85 -50.43
C ALA A 152 14.81 36.19 -51.92
N SER A 153 13.55 36.20 -52.37
CA SER A 153 13.20 36.59 -53.75
C SER A 153 13.48 38.08 -54.03
N ALA A 154 13.20 38.96 -53.07
CA ALA A 154 13.50 40.39 -53.17
C ALA A 154 15.01 40.65 -53.27
N GLU A 155 15.82 40.03 -52.40
CA GLU A 155 17.28 40.15 -52.43
C GLU A 155 17.88 39.60 -53.73
N ASN A 156 17.32 38.52 -54.28
CA ASN A 156 17.78 37.97 -55.55
C ASN A 156 17.42 38.86 -56.75
N THR A 157 16.30 39.58 -56.68
CA THR A 157 15.90 40.54 -57.72
C THR A 157 16.82 41.75 -57.74
N GLU A 158 17.15 42.32 -56.57
CA GLU A 158 18.11 43.44 -56.44
C GLU A 158 19.54 43.07 -56.88
N ARG A 159 19.91 41.79 -56.86
CA ARG A 159 21.25 41.35 -57.31
C ARG A 159 21.37 41.20 -58.84
N VAL A 160 20.24 41.06 -59.53
CA VAL A 160 20.21 40.86 -60.99
C VAL A 160 20.12 42.21 -61.74
N GLU A 161 19.62 43.25 -61.08
CA GLU A 161 19.68 44.65 -61.55
C GLU A 161 21.05 45.30 -61.26
#